data_AF-A0A7C6THU5-F1
#
_entry.id   AF-A0A7C6THU5-F1
#
_cell.length_a   1.000
_cell.length_b   1.000
_cell.length_c   1.000
_cell.angle_alpha   90.00
_cell.angle_beta   90.00
_cell.angle_gamma   90.00
#
_symmetry.space_group_name_H-M   'P 1'
#
loop_
_entity.id
_entity.type
_entity.pdbx_description
1 polymer ?
#
loop_
_entity_poly.entity_id
_entity_poly.type
_entity_poly.pdbx_seq_one_letter_code
_entity_poly.pdbx_strand_id
1 'polypeptide(L)'
;EDWETHRAILAPYPAPFDDIPGVDGPSADWTDDEVYAKILPMLNERMMRCDVPLNLTATGLVTHAYLYTGDDRYKRWVLEYLEAWAERIEANGGLCPDNVGPNGIIGETMDGKWWGGYYGWRWPHGFMTIIQPLTIAAMNAVLLTGDMGYLDIPRGQLDRLMDLGRVEGNALIIPQRYTDDGWTAYRVLRPEYPLQIWYMSQDERDRQRLERFPERLTDWNRVAPGRGKGDDIHIAPWYRYLEGANPDYPLRILEAQWAEVARRMDRMAHDNTDPETWDVHHWQEINPVHTEALLQLTCGGPQIIYHGGLLHVRVRYFDLDARRPGLPPDVGALVDALDAESVSLTLSNASPLHLRRMVVQAGAFGEHTFTTVTDVTGERPVTQDVNNRHLEVTLAPGAVLKLKLDMRRYCNRPTYEQPV
;
A
#
# COMPACT_ATOMS: atom_id res chain seq x y z
N GLU A 1 -4.74 9.70 29.88
CA GLU A 1 -5.86 8.79 29.54
C GLU A 1 -5.45 7.73 28.52
N ASP A 2 -4.98 8.06 27.31
CA ASP A 2 -4.66 7.03 26.28
C ASP A 2 -3.68 5.94 26.73
N TRP A 3 -2.61 6.31 27.43
CA TRP A 3 -1.60 5.36 27.92
C TRP A 3 -2.05 4.54 29.13
N GLU A 4 -3.10 4.97 29.83
CA GLU A 4 -3.57 4.34 31.06
C GLU A 4 -4.29 3.03 30.78
N THR A 5 -5.13 3.01 29.74
CA THR A 5 -5.89 1.83 29.33
C THR A 5 -5.05 0.79 28.59
N HIS A 6 -3.85 1.17 28.11
CA HIS A 6 -2.96 0.29 27.34
C HIS A 6 -1.80 -0.28 28.16
N ARG A 7 -1.67 0.06 29.46
CA ARG A 7 -0.56 -0.39 30.32
C ARG A 7 -0.35 -1.90 30.27
N ALA A 8 -1.40 -2.68 30.49
CA ALA A 8 -1.33 -4.14 30.48
C ALA A 8 -0.95 -4.72 29.11
N ILE A 9 -1.32 -4.02 28.03
CA ILE A 9 -0.98 -4.42 26.65
C ILE A 9 0.49 -4.14 26.36
N LEU A 10 1.07 -3.08 26.93
CA LEU A 10 2.45 -2.63 26.66
C LEU A 10 3.49 -3.28 27.56
N ALA A 11 3.12 -3.74 28.76
CA ALA A 11 4.03 -4.42 29.69
C ALA A 11 4.82 -5.63 29.10
N PRO A 12 4.26 -6.43 28.16
CA PRO A 12 5.00 -7.51 27.50
C PRO A 12 5.98 -7.03 26.42
N TYR A 13 5.92 -5.77 26.01
CA TYR A 13 6.78 -5.21 24.96
C TYR A 13 8.10 -4.66 25.55
N PRO A 14 9.13 -4.49 24.71
CA PRO A 14 10.35 -3.80 25.12
C PRO A 14 10.03 -2.45 25.75
N ALA A 15 10.74 -2.11 26.83
CA ALA A 15 10.61 -0.82 27.50
C ALA A 15 10.80 0.31 26.49
N PRO A 16 10.11 1.47 26.58
CA PRO A 16 10.19 2.54 25.58
C PRO A 16 11.52 3.29 25.55
N PHE A 17 12.34 3.15 26.61
CA PHE A 17 13.72 3.62 26.67
C PHE A 17 14.58 2.62 27.47
N ASP A 18 15.90 2.64 27.26
CA ASP A 18 16.85 1.80 28.02
C ASP A 18 17.33 2.49 29.31
N ASP A 19 17.16 3.80 29.42
CA ASP A 19 17.62 4.65 30.51
C ASP A 19 16.50 5.04 31.51
N ILE A 20 15.47 4.20 31.66
CA ILE A 20 14.37 4.46 32.59
C ILE A 20 14.86 4.22 34.04
N PRO A 21 14.80 5.23 34.94
CA PRO A 21 15.35 5.10 36.29
C PRO A 21 14.72 3.96 37.12
N GLY A 22 15.55 2.98 37.49
CA GLY A 22 15.12 1.84 38.32
C GLY A 22 14.35 0.76 37.55
N VAL A 23 14.53 0.69 36.22
CA VAL A 23 14.02 -0.40 35.37
C VAL A 23 15.21 -1.04 34.65
N ASP A 24 15.52 -2.30 34.98
CA ASP A 24 16.70 -3.00 34.43
C ASP A 24 16.46 -3.63 33.02
N GLY A 25 15.25 -3.46 32.45
CA GLY A 25 14.89 -3.96 31.12
C GLY A 25 14.79 -5.50 31.04
N PRO A 26 14.56 -6.07 29.84
CA PRO A 26 14.35 -5.40 28.55
C PRO A 26 12.92 -4.87 28.34
N SER A 27 11.98 -5.25 29.20
CA SER A 27 10.62 -4.70 29.28
C SER A 27 10.46 -3.85 30.54
N ALA A 28 9.41 -3.04 30.58
CA ALA A 28 9.01 -2.32 31.77
C ALA A 28 7.63 -2.81 32.19
N ASP A 29 7.35 -2.93 33.49
CA ASP A 29 6.00 -3.20 33.95
C ASP A 29 5.20 -1.89 33.96
N TRP A 30 4.45 -1.64 32.90
CA TRP A 30 3.61 -0.45 32.79
C TRP A 30 2.42 -0.47 33.76
N THR A 31 2.11 -1.62 34.38
CA THR A 31 1.02 -1.75 35.35
C THR A 31 1.43 -1.33 36.76
N ASP A 32 2.74 -1.26 37.04
CA ASP A 32 3.28 -0.64 38.23
C ASP A 32 3.18 0.89 38.13
N ASP A 33 2.50 1.52 39.08
CA ASP A 33 2.26 2.96 39.09
C ASP A 33 3.55 3.79 39.23
N GLU A 34 4.56 3.31 39.96
CA GLU A 34 5.84 4.01 40.10
C GLU A 34 6.66 3.96 38.81
N VAL A 35 6.65 2.82 38.11
CA VAL A 35 7.28 2.66 36.80
C VAL A 35 6.56 3.52 35.76
N TYR A 36 5.23 3.47 35.72
CA TYR A 36 4.43 4.27 34.80
C TYR A 36 4.61 5.78 35.01
N ALA A 37 4.68 6.25 36.26
CA ALA A 37 4.93 7.64 36.60
C ALA A 37 6.29 8.17 36.12
N LYS A 38 7.26 7.27 35.83
CA LYS A 38 8.55 7.63 35.23
C LYS A 38 8.50 7.59 33.70
N ILE A 39 7.84 6.57 33.13
CA ILE A 39 7.73 6.38 31.68
C ILE A 39 6.97 7.53 31.02
N LEU A 40 5.83 7.92 31.59
CA LEU A 40 4.93 8.87 30.95
C LEU A 40 5.57 10.26 30.71
N PRO A 41 6.27 10.88 31.67
CA PRO A 41 7.03 12.11 31.42
C PRO A 41 8.08 11.95 30.31
N MET A 42 8.84 10.84 30.30
CA MET A 42 9.86 10.60 29.28
C MET A 42 9.25 10.44 27.88
N LEU A 43 8.10 9.76 27.74
CA LEU A 43 7.37 9.67 26.47
C LEU A 43 6.91 11.06 26.01
N ASN A 44 6.32 11.84 26.91
CA ASN A 44 5.82 13.18 26.58
C ASN A 44 6.96 14.11 26.16
N GLU A 45 8.10 14.06 26.83
CA GLU A 45 9.26 14.87 26.51
C GLU A 45 9.93 14.42 25.21
N ARG A 46 10.16 13.11 25.07
CA ARG A 46 11.03 12.57 24.02
C ARG A 46 10.33 12.13 22.75
N MET A 47 9.09 11.62 22.83
CA MET A 47 8.37 11.06 21.68
C MET A 47 7.14 11.87 21.24
N MET A 48 6.42 12.52 22.16
CA MET A 48 5.13 13.19 21.82
C MET A 48 5.31 14.61 21.27
N ARG A 49 6.54 15.11 21.23
CA ARG A 49 6.89 16.48 20.78
C ARG A 49 7.65 16.51 19.47
N CYS A 50 7.83 15.37 18.81
CA CYS A 50 8.58 15.26 17.57
C CYS A 50 7.70 14.77 16.43
N ASP A 51 8.10 15.10 15.21
CA ASP A 51 7.63 14.43 14.01
C ASP A 51 8.35 13.08 13.88
N VAL A 52 7.58 12.07 13.47
CA VAL A 52 8.01 10.70 13.15
C VAL A 52 7.56 10.35 11.72
N PRO A 53 8.15 9.35 11.06
CA PRO A 53 7.79 8.95 9.70
C PRO A 53 6.29 8.69 9.52
N LEU A 54 5.60 8.19 10.56
CA LEU A 54 4.15 7.98 10.52
C LEU A 54 3.35 9.26 10.20
N ASN A 55 3.84 10.45 10.57
CA ASN A 55 3.16 11.71 10.24
C ASN A 55 3.03 11.93 8.73
N LEU A 56 3.89 11.32 7.89
CA LEU A 56 3.77 11.37 6.42
C LEU A 56 2.48 10.73 5.90
N THR A 57 1.80 9.87 6.67
CA THR A 57 0.46 9.36 6.30
C THR A 57 -0.58 10.47 6.18
N ALA A 58 -0.39 11.62 6.84
CA ALA A 58 -1.26 12.78 6.72
C ALA A 58 -1.33 13.32 5.27
N THR A 59 -0.30 13.04 4.45
CA THR A 59 -0.31 13.40 3.02
C THR A 59 -1.47 12.76 2.26
N GLY A 60 -1.97 11.59 2.67
CA GLY A 60 -3.13 10.95 2.04
C GLY A 60 -4.40 11.79 2.19
N LEU A 61 -4.69 12.26 3.41
CA LEU A 61 -5.85 13.11 3.68
C LEU A 61 -5.79 14.43 2.90
N VAL A 62 -4.61 15.06 2.85
CA VAL A 62 -4.43 16.32 2.12
C VAL A 62 -4.48 16.11 0.60
N THR A 63 -4.00 14.97 0.10
CA THR A 63 -4.16 14.57 -1.30
C THR A 63 -5.64 14.41 -1.65
N HIS A 64 -6.44 13.78 -0.79
CA HIS A 64 -7.90 13.72 -1.00
C HIS A 64 -8.53 15.11 -1.09
N ALA A 65 -8.14 16.06 -0.23
CA ALA A 65 -8.63 17.42 -0.30
C ALA A 65 -8.30 18.08 -1.66
N TYR A 66 -7.10 17.85 -2.21
CA TYR A 66 -6.77 18.27 -3.57
C TYR A 66 -7.68 17.62 -4.61
N LEU A 67 -7.90 16.31 -4.56
CA LEU A 67 -8.74 15.57 -5.52
C LEU A 67 -10.20 16.04 -5.54
N TYR A 68 -10.73 16.48 -4.40
CA TYR A 68 -12.09 17.02 -4.28
C TYR A 68 -12.21 18.47 -4.75
N THR A 69 -11.21 19.30 -4.46
CA THR A 69 -11.33 20.76 -4.61
C THR A 69 -10.60 21.32 -5.82
N GLY A 70 -9.54 20.66 -6.28
CA GLY A 70 -8.61 21.23 -7.23
C GLY A 70 -7.90 22.50 -6.70
N ASP A 71 -7.70 22.64 -5.40
CA ASP A 71 -6.94 23.76 -4.84
C ASP A 71 -5.46 23.39 -4.67
N ASP A 72 -4.59 24.07 -5.42
CA ASP A 72 -3.14 23.81 -5.44
C ASP A 72 -2.46 24.03 -4.09
N ARG A 73 -3.10 24.69 -3.10
CA ARG A 73 -2.54 24.77 -1.74
C ARG A 73 -2.33 23.41 -1.11
N TYR A 74 -3.23 22.46 -1.37
CA TYR A 74 -3.15 21.11 -0.82
C TYR A 74 -2.03 20.32 -1.49
N LYS A 75 -1.90 20.45 -2.82
CA LYS A 75 -0.76 19.88 -3.55
C LYS A 75 0.56 20.44 -3.03
N ARG A 76 0.71 21.76 -2.90
CA ARG A 76 1.93 22.38 -2.36
C ARG A 76 2.27 21.86 -0.97
N TRP A 77 1.30 21.79 -0.06
CA TRP A 77 1.53 21.29 1.29
C TRP A 77 2.05 19.84 1.29
N VAL A 78 1.49 18.96 0.46
CA VAL A 78 1.96 17.56 0.37
C VAL A 78 3.41 17.49 -0.09
N LEU A 79 3.77 18.26 -1.12
CA LEU A 79 5.13 18.28 -1.68
C LEU A 79 6.12 18.89 -0.70
N GLU A 80 5.84 20.08 -0.18
CA GLU A 80 6.69 20.77 0.81
C GLU A 80 6.94 19.89 2.04
N TYR A 81 5.92 19.17 2.52
CA TYR A 81 6.06 18.31 3.68
C TYR A 81 6.93 17.07 3.38
N LEU A 82 6.73 16.39 2.25
CA LEU A 82 7.56 15.26 1.85
C LEU A 82 9.01 15.67 1.55
N GLU A 83 9.21 16.80 0.88
CA GLU A 83 10.54 17.32 0.54
C GLU A 83 11.32 17.70 1.79
N ALA A 84 10.67 18.30 2.79
CA ALA A 84 11.32 18.57 4.07
C ALA A 84 11.75 17.26 4.78
N TRP A 85 11.02 16.16 4.60
CA TRP A 85 11.47 14.84 5.06
C TRP A 85 12.64 14.30 4.24
N ALA A 86 12.65 14.51 2.92
CA ALA A 86 13.77 14.14 2.04
C ALA A 86 15.08 14.85 2.44
N GLU A 87 15.03 16.15 2.73
CA GLU A 87 16.19 16.93 3.22
C GLU A 87 16.73 16.35 4.53
N ARG A 88 15.84 15.94 5.45
CA ARG A 88 16.24 15.33 6.73
C ARG A 88 16.82 13.93 6.55
N ILE A 89 16.29 13.14 5.62
CA ILE A 89 16.85 11.83 5.24
C ILE A 89 18.27 12.03 4.70
N GLU A 90 18.48 13.00 3.81
CA GLU A 90 19.80 13.32 3.26
C GLU A 90 20.77 13.76 4.36
N ALA A 91 20.36 14.69 5.23
CA ALA A 91 21.14 15.15 6.37
C ALA A 91 21.48 14.03 7.37
N ASN A 92 20.67 12.98 7.43
CA ASN A 92 20.87 11.80 8.28
C ASN A 92 21.56 10.64 7.53
N GLY A 93 22.36 10.93 6.50
CA GLY A 93 23.15 9.93 5.79
C GLY A 93 22.33 8.97 4.92
N GLY A 94 21.12 9.37 4.53
CA GLY A 94 20.22 8.61 3.66
C GLY A 94 19.28 7.65 4.39
N LEU A 95 19.18 7.72 5.72
CA LEU A 95 18.21 6.97 6.51
C LEU A 95 17.19 7.91 7.12
N CYS A 96 15.91 7.51 7.07
CA CYS A 96 14.84 8.28 7.67
C CYS A 96 14.98 8.35 9.19
N PRO A 97 15.16 9.56 9.78
CA PRO A 97 15.13 9.70 11.22
C PRO A 97 13.71 9.41 11.72
N ASP A 98 13.58 8.94 12.96
CA ASP A 98 12.27 8.79 13.61
C ASP A 98 12.04 9.79 14.74
N ASN A 99 12.98 10.73 14.94
CA ASN A 99 12.88 11.80 15.91
C ASN A 99 13.32 13.11 15.26
N VAL A 100 12.36 13.97 14.94
CA VAL A 100 12.59 15.33 14.44
C VAL A 100 11.85 16.29 15.35
N GLY A 101 12.56 17.05 16.17
CA GLY A 101 11.92 17.91 17.17
C GLY A 101 11.17 19.11 16.57
N PRO A 102 10.49 19.91 17.42
CA PRO A 102 9.66 21.04 16.99
C PRO A 102 10.40 22.09 16.15
N ASN A 103 11.73 22.16 16.27
CA ASN A 103 12.56 23.09 15.53
C ASN A 103 13.14 22.48 14.24
N GLY A 104 12.66 21.29 13.85
CA GLY A 104 13.12 20.56 12.67
C GLY A 104 14.47 19.87 12.84
N ILE A 105 15.02 19.85 14.07
CA ILE A 105 16.33 19.28 14.38
C ILE A 105 16.19 17.78 14.63
N ILE A 106 17.04 16.99 13.98
CA ILE A 106 17.08 15.53 14.12
C ILE A 106 17.60 15.17 15.52
N GLY A 107 16.87 14.32 16.24
CA GLY A 107 17.21 13.84 17.58
C GLY A 107 17.08 14.88 18.70
N GLU A 108 16.46 16.04 18.42
CA GLU A 108 16.35 17.16 19.36
C GLU A 108 15.74 16.76 20.71
N THR A 109 14.74 15.89 20.69
CA THR A 109 14.05 15.42 21.90
C THR A 109 14.55 14.05 22.36
N MET A 110 15.62 13.54 21.78
CA MET A 110 16.14 12.19 22.06
C MET A 110 17.66 12.21 22.31
N ASP A 111 18.16 13.26 22.98
CA ASP A 111 19.58 13.41 23.32
C ASP A 111 20.52 13.27 22.11
N GLY A 112 20.09 13.76 20.95
CA GLY A 112 20.81 13.70 19.68
C GLY A 112 20.68 12.39 18.91
N LYS A 113 19.95 11.39 19.43
CA LYS A 113 19.66 10.15 18.69
C LYS A 113 18.64 10.42 17.58
N TRP A 114 19.02 10.15 16.33
CA TRP A 114 18.12 10.24 15.16
C TRP A 114 17.01 9.18 15.15
N TRP A 115 17.08 8.22 16.07
CA TRP A 115 16.19 7.09 16.24
C TRP A 115 15.59 7.04 17.66
N GLY A 116 14.52 6.26 17.87
CA GLY A 116 13.87 6.07 19.16
C GLY A 116 12.56 6.84 19.36
N GLY A 117 12.05 7.52 18.35
CA GLY A 117 10.75 8.16 18.35
C GLY A 117 9.57 7.19 18.32
N TYR A 118 8.36 7.75 18.38
CA TYR A 118 7.12 6.99 18.49
C TYR A 118 6.88 6.11 17.25
N TYR A 119 6.68 4.80 17.46
CA TYR A 119 6.59 3.80 16.38
C TYR A 119 7.79 3.85 15.40
N GLY A 120 8.97 4.25 15.89
CA GLY A 120 10.20 4.32 15.10
C GLY A 120 11.03 3.03 15.10
N TRP A 121 12.32 3.17 14.82
CA TRP A 121 13.35 2.12 14.73
C TRP A 121 13.48 1.28 16.00
N ARG A 122 13.23 1.82 17.19
CA ARG A 122 13.29 1.04 18.44
C ARG A 122 12.02 0.21 18.67
N TRP A 123 10.89 0.59 18.07
CA TRP A 123 9.59 -0.05 18.32
C TRP A 123 9.51 -1.47 17.70
N PRO A 124 8.63 -2.35 18.21
CA PRO A 124 8.50 -3.74 17.75
C PRO A 124 8.17 -3.89 16.25
N HIS A 125 7.44 -2.93 15.70
CA HIS A 125 7.07 -2.88 14.28
C HIS A 125 8.24 -2.44 13.39
N GLY A 126 9.14 -1.60 13.90
CA GLY A 126 10.41 -1.25 13.28
C GLY A 126 10.27 -0.69 11.87
N PHE A 127 11.09 -1.18 10.95
CA PHE A 127 11.21 -0.68 9.57
C PHE A 127 9.87 -0.46 8.85
N MET A 128 8.87 -1.33 9.06
CA MET A 128 7.57 -1.24 8.41
C MET A 128 6.89 0.12 8.65
N THR A 129 6.93 0.66 9.88
CA THR A 129 6.30 1.93 10.23
C THR A 129 7.07 3.16 9.73
N ILE A 130 8.15 2.93 8.99
CA ILE A 130 9.00 3.95 8.38
C ILE A 130 8.88 3.89 6.87
N ILE A 131 9.09 2.72 6.26
CA ILE A 131 9.01 2.57 4.81
C ILE A 131 7.59 2.75 4.28
N GLN A 132 6.58 2.30 5.01
CA GLN A 132 5.19 2.42 4.60
C GLN A 132 4.74 3.88 4.40
N PRO A 133 4.87 4.78 5.38
CA PRO A 133 4.45 6.16 5.20
C PRO A 133 5.32 6.94 4.19
N LEU A 134 6.62 6.63 4.07
CA LEU A 134 7.47 7.17 3.00
C LEU A 134 6.95 6.77 1.61
N THR A 135 6.54 5.52 1.46
CA THR A 135 6.01 4.97 0.21
C THR A 135 4.66 5.62 -0.12
N ILE A 136 3.76 5.74 0.85
CA ILE A 136 2.47 6.44 0.69
C ILE A 136 2.67 7.89 0.25
N ALA A 137 3.53 8.65 0.94
CA ALA A 137 3.75 10.06 0.62
C ALA A 137 4.39 10.23 -0.77
N ALA A 138 5.37 9.39 -1.13
CA ALA A 138 5.96 9.40 -2.46
C ALA A 138 4.92 9.07 -3.55
N MET A 139 4.06 8.07 -3.33
CA MET A 139 2.98 7.72 -4.27
C MET A 139 1.96 8.85 -4.45
N ASN A 140 1.63 9.56 -3.37
CA ASN A 140 0.80 10.75 -3.41
C ASN A 140 1.46 11.87 -4.24
N ALA A 141 2.76 12.11 -4.04
CA ALA A 141 3.50 13.09 -4.83
C ALA A 141 3.49 12.73 -6.32
N VAL A 142 3.77 11.48 -6.70
CA VAL A 142 3.68 11.00 -8.10
C VAL A 142 2.27 11.23 -8.67
N LEU A 143 1.22 10.92 -7.92
CA LEU A 143 -0.16 11.15 -8.38
C LEU A 143 -0.42 12.64 -8.68
N LEU A 144 0.11 13.53 -7.83
CA LEU A 144 -0.12 14.97 -7.93
C LEU A 144 0.74 15.66 -9.01
N THR A 145 1.91 15.11 -9.35
CA THR A 145 2.90 15.76 -10.21
C THR A 145 3.21 15.00 -11.50
N GLY A 146 3.04 13.68 -11.51
CA GLY A 146 3.58 12.78 -12.53
C GLY A 146 5.09 12.56 -12.44
N ASP A 147 5.77 13.14 -11.44
CA ASP A 147 7.22 13.03 -11.28
C ASP A 147 7.59 11.76 -10.51
N MET A 148 8.14 10.78 -11.24
CA MET A 148 8.61 9.51 -10.70
C MET A 148 9.86 9.65 -9.81
N GLY A 149 10.51 10.81 -9.79
CA GLY A 149 11.66 11.10 -8.93
C GLY A 149 11.32 11.05 -7.44
N TYR A 150 10.08 11.34 -7.04
CA TYR A 150 9.68 11.22 -5.63
C TYR A 150 9.79 9.79 -5.09
N LEU A 151 9.75 8.77 -5.97
CA LEU A 151 9.96 7.37 -5.57
C LEU A 151 11.41 7.08 -5.16
N ASP A 152 12.37 7.97 -5.44
CA ASP A 152 13.76 7.81 -4.99
C ASP A 152 13.90 7.90 -3.47
N ILE A 153 12.97 8.58 -2.79
CA ILE A 153 12.92 8.68 -1.32
C ILE A 153 12.76 7.29 -0.68
N PRO A 154 11.67 6.54 -0.93
CA PRO A 154 11.54 5.18 -0.38
C PRO A 154 12.50 4.17 -1.03
N ARG A 155 12.95 4.36 -2.29
CA ARG A 155 13.99 3.50 -2.91
C ARG A 155 15.30 3.57 -2.13
N GLY A 156 15.78 4.77 -1.82
CA GLY A 156 17.02 4.95 -1.06
C GLY A 156 16.95 4.26 0.31
N GLN A 157 15.82 4.41 0.99
CA GLN A 157 15.56 3.73 2.26
C GLN A 157 15.57 2.19 2.12
N LEU A 158 14.98 1.63 1.06
CA LEU A 158 15.01 0.19 0.77
C LEU A 158 16.42 -0.30 0.45
N ASP A 159 17.14 0.40 -0.43
CA ASP A 159 18.47 0.01 -0.89
C ASP A 159 19.44 -0.08 0.30
N ARG A 160 19.44 0.92 1.19
CA ARG A 160 20.26 0.92 2.42
C ARG A 160 19.97 -0.29 3.31
N LEU A 161 18.70 -0.64 3.48
CA LEU A 161 18.29 -1.74 4.35
C LEU A 161 18.59 -3.10 3.73
N MET A 162 18.45 -3.23 2.40
CA MET A 162 18.87 -4.43 1.69
C MET A 162 20.39 -4.61 1.69
N ASP A 163 21.17 -3.53 1.66
CA ASP A 163 22.65 -3.59 1.71
C ASP A 163 23.18 -3.96 3.10
N LEU A 164 22.45 -3.60 4.17
CA LEU A 164 22.69 -4.08 5.53
C LEU A 164 22.18 -5.51 5.76
N GLY A 165 21.34 -5.99 4.84
CA GLY A 165 20.74 -7.31 4.87
C GLY A 165 21.67 -8.41 4.34
N ARG A 166 21.15 -9.62 4.32
CA ARG A 166 21.80 -10.81 3.77
C ARG A 166 20.76 -11.84 3.38
N VAL A 167 21.15 -12.74 2.49
CA VAL A 167 20.35 -13.92 2.19
C VAL A 167 20.65 -15.00 3.22
N GLU A 168 19.61 -15.50 3.88
CA GLU A 168 19.67 -16.69 4.76
C GLU A 168 18.70 -17.74 4.22
N GLY A 169 19.23 -18.89 3.80
CA GLY A 169 18.44 -19.90 3.10
C GLY A 169 17.86 -19.32 1.79
N ASN A 170 16.53 -19.31 1.67
CA ASN A 170 15.82 -18.79 0.51
C ASN A 170 15.16 -17.43 0.78
N ALA A 171 15.62 -16.68 1.80
CA ALA A 171 15.00 -15.42 2.17
C ALA A 171 15.99 -14.26 2.26
N LEU A 172 15.57 -13.07 1.81
CA LEU A 172 16.28 -11.81 2.02
C LEU A 172 15.92 -11.26 3.41
N ILE A 173 16.87 -11.31 4.32
CA ILE A 173 16.71 -10.85 5.70
C ILE A 173 17.38 -9.49 5.86
N ILE A 174 16.65 -8.49 6.37
CA ILE A 174 17.16 -7.14 6.63
C ILE A 174 17.02 -6.79 8.12
N PRO A 175 17.81 -5.85 8.66
CA PRO A 175 17.55 -5.37 10.02
C PRO A 175 16.21 -4.63 10.05
N GLN A 176 15.45 -4.81 11.13
CA GLN A 176 14.13 -4.17 11.28
C GLN A 176 14.16 -3.05 12.32
N ARG A 177 15.16 -3.05 13.20
CA ARG A 177 15.23 -2.15 14.36
C ARG A 177 16.64 -1.60 14.54
N TYR A 178 16.73 -0.48 15.24
CA TYR A 178 17.99 0.13 15.67
C TYR A 178 17.92 0.45 17.16
N THR A 179 19.00 0.15 17.89
CA THR A 179 19.17 0.42 19.33
C THR A 179 20.56 1.01 19.58
N ASP A 180 20.90 1.24 20.86
CA ASP A 180 22.25 1.69 21.24
C ASP A 180 23.35 0.69 20.83
N ASP A 181 23.01 -0.61 20.71
CA ASP A 181 23.91 -1.66 20.22
C ASP A 181 23.95 -1.77 18.69
N GLY A 182 23.21 -0.92 17.97
CA GLY A 182 23.14 -0.87 16.52
C GLY A 182 21.96 -1.63 15.91
N TRP A 183 22.16 -2.17 14.70
CA TRP A 183 21.12 -2.86 13.92
C TRP A 183 20.72 -4.20 14.53
N THR A 184 19.41 -4.42 14.67
CA THR A 184 18.88 -5.63 15.31
C THR A 184 17.56 -6.11 14.68
N ALA A 185 17.01 -7.19 15.22
CA ALA A 185 15.75 -7.80 14.80
C ALA A 185 15.70 -8.13 13.30
N TYR A 186 16.74 -8.80 12.79
CA TYR A 186 16.82 -9.24 11.40
C TYR A 186 15.63 -10.15 11.05
N ARG A 187 14.83 -9.75 10.05
CA ARG A 187 13.66 -10.50 9.56
C ARG A 187 13.53 -10.39 8.04
N VAL A 188 12.77 -11.31 7.45
CA VAL A 188 12.43 -11.32 6.02
C VAL A 188 11.87 -9.96 5.59
N LEU A 189 12.43 -9.39 4.53
CA LEU A 189 11.88 -8.21 3.90
C LEU A 189 10.60 -8.60 3.14
N ARG A 190 9.47 -8.02 3.54
CA ARG A 190 8.22 -8.16 2.78
C ARG A 190 8.36 -7.48 1.42
N PRO A 191 7.87 -8.09 0.32
CA PRO A 191 8.02 -7.54 -1.02
C PRO A 191 7.03 -6.42 -1.34
N GLU A 192 6.08 -6.14 -0.44
CA GLU A 192 4.98 -5.17 -0.63
C GLU A 192 5.46 -3.81 -1.12
N TYR A 193 6.35 -3.12 -0.40
CA TYR A 193 6.75 -1.75 -0.75
C TYR A 193 7.62 -1.68 -2.02
N PRO A 194 8.62 -2.56 -2.24
CA PRO A 194 9.30 -2.65 -3.52
C PRO A 194 8.34 -2.89 -4.70
N LEU A 195 7.33 -3.75 -4.53
CA LEU A 195 6.34 -4.03 -5.57
C LEU A 195 5.38 -2.87 -5.81
N GLN A 196 4.99 -2.13 -4.76
CA GLN A 196 4.21 -0.89 -4.90
C GLN A 196 5.00 0.17 -5.70
N ILE A 197 6.29 0.33 -5.40
CA ILE A 197 7.18 1.26 -6.12
C ILE A 197 7.35 0.83 -7.58
N TRP A 198 7.63 -0.46 -7.83
CA TRP A 198 7.69 -1.01 -9.19
C TRP A 198 6.37 -0.84 -9.93
N TYR A 199 5.22 -1.03 -9.28
CA TYR A 199 3.92 -0.84 -9.92
C TYR A 199 3.74 0.61 -10.42
N MET A 200 4.11 1.57 -9.57
CA MET A 200 4.01 3.00 -9.86
C MET A 200 4.98 3.40 -10.97
N SER A 201 6.23 2.96 -10.91
CA SER A 201 7.25 3.38 -11.87
C SER A 201 7.21 2.59 -13.18
N GLN A 202 7.07 1.26 -13.08
CA GLN A 202 7.43 0.28 -14.11
C GLN A 202 8.87 0.46 -14.63
N ASP A 203 9.74 1.01 -13.79
CA ASP A 203 11.15 1.24 -14.11
C ASP A 203 11.96 -0.05 -13.95
N GLU A 204 12.85 -0.30 -14.91
CA GLU A 204 13.76 -1.43 -14.92
C GLU A 204 14.63 -1.51 -13.66
N ARG A 205 15.02 -0.35 -13.09
CA ARG A 205 15.77 -0.29 -11.83
C ARG A 205 15.00 -0.90 -10.66
N ASP A 206 13.68 -0.70 -10.61
CA ASP A 206 12.85 -1.31 -9.57
C ASP A 206 12.67 -2.81 -9.81
N ARG A 207 12.55 -3.23 -11.08
CA ARG A 207 12.57 -4.66 -11.42
C ARG A 207 13.87 -5.33 -10.95
N GLN A 208 15.02 -4.68 -11.15
CA GLN A 208 16.32 -5.17 -10.67
C GLN A 208 16.39 -5.28 -9.14
N ARG A 209 15.74 -4.38 -8.39
CA ARG A 209 15.60 -4.53 -6.92
C ARG A 209 14.82 -5.79 -6.55
N LEU A 210 13.77 -6.12 -7.30
CA LEU A 210 12.97 -7.33 -7.07
C LEU A 210 13.77 -8.61 -7.35
N GLU A 211 14.80 -8.57 -8.22
CA GLU A 211 15.71 -9.70 -8.44
C GLU A 211 16.58 -10.03 -7.22
N ARG A 212 16.71 -9.12 -6.24
CA ARG A 212 17.43 -9.37 -4.98
C ARG A 212 16.67 -10.30 -4.04
N PHE A 213 15.39 -10.58 -4.29
CA PHE A 213 14.56 -11.45 -3.47
C PHE A 213 14.63 -12.91 -3.97
N PRO A 214 15.38 -13.81 -3.29
CA PRO A 214 15.37 -15.22 -3.63
C PRO A 214 13.95 -15.83 -3.59
N GLU A 215 13.08 -15.31 -2.71
CA GLU A 215 11.68 -15.72 -2.56
C GLU A 215 10.87 -15.57 -3.86
N ARG A 216 11.31 -14.69 -4.78
CA ARG A 216 10.68 -14.50 -6.09
C ARG A 216 10.62 -15.80 -6.90
N LEU A 217 11.63 -16.64 -6.76
CA LEU A 217 11.74 -17.92 -7.47
C LEU A 217 11.19 -19.11 -6.67
N THR A 218 10.76 -18.90 -5.43
CA THR A 218 10.20 -19.94 -4.56
C THR A 218 8.77 -19.61 -4.16
N ASP A 219 8.60 -18.74 -3.17
CA ASP A 219 7.37 -18.57 -2.42
C ASP A 219 6.40 -17.59 -3.08
N TRP A 220 6.89 -16.70 -3.94
CA TRP A 220 6.04 -15.67 -4.55
C TRP A 220 4.96 -16.24 -5.47
N ASN A 221 5.07 -17.47 -5.97
CA ASN A 221 4.00 -18.10 -6.77
C ASN A 221 2.83 -18.64 -5.91
N ARG A 222 2.96 -18.61 -4.58
CA ARG A 222 1.95 -19.17 -3.68
C ARG A 222 0.81 -18.17 -3.44
N VAL A 223 -0.41 -18.60 -3.75
CA VAL A 223 -1.63 -17.96 -3.26
C VAL A 223 -1.99 -18.60 -1.91
N ALA A 224 -2.01 -17.82 -0.84
CA ALA A 224 -2.21 -18.31 0.52
C ALA A 224 -3.68 -18.15 0.95
N PRO A 225 -4.23 -19.03 1.79
CA PRO A 225 -5.56 -18.81 2.35
C PRO A 225 -5.54 -17.67 3.38
N GLY A 226 -6.70 -17.04 3.59
CA GLY A 226 -6.92 -15.99 4.60
C GLY A 226 -6.65 -14.58 4.08
N ARG A 227 -6.38 -13.65 5.02
CA ARG A 227 -5.93 -12.29 4.69
C ARG A 227 -5.12 -11.64 5.80
N GLY A 228 -4.34 -10.63 5.42
CA GLY A 228 -3.77 -9.65 6.32
C GLY A 228 -4.78 -8.60 6.76
N LYS A 229 -4.35 -7.71 7.69
CA LYS A 229 -5.16 -6.56 8.14
C LYS A 229 -5.57 -5.66 6.96
N GLY A 230 -4.68 -5.52 5.97
CA GLY A 230 -4.90 -4.75 4.75
C GLY A 230 -5.52 -5.50 3.58
N ASP A 231 -5.82 -6.81 3.72
CA ASP A 231 -6.15 -7.68 2.58
C ASP A 231 -5.06 -7.62 1.49
N ASP A 232 -3.80 -7.76 1.91
CA ASP A 232 -2.58 -7.35 1.20
C ASP A 232 -1.52 -8.48 1.05
N ILE A 233 -1.93 -9.74 1.11
CA ILE A 233 -0.99 -10.88 1.19
C ILE A 233 -0.63 -11.49 -0.18
N HIS A 234 -1.20 -10.99 -1.27
CA HIS A 234 -1.08 -11.57 -2.61
C HIS A 234 -0.44 -10.64 -3.66
N ILE A 235 0.15 -9.51 -3.26
CA ILE A 235 0.87 -8.63 -4.21
C ILE A 235 2.02 -9.36 -4.95
N ALA A 236 2.74 -10.26 -4.28
CA ALA A 236 3.81 -11.06 -4.88
C ALA A 236 3.29 -12.09 -5.91
N PRO A 237 2.32 -12.97 -5.61
CA PRO A 237 1.76 -13.88 -6.61
C PRO A 237 1.05 -13.18 -7.76
N TRP A 238 0.48 -12.00 -7.53
CA TRP A 238 -0.03 -11.15 -8.61
C TRP A 238 1.10 -10.61 -9.51
N TYR A 239 2.20 -10.13 -8.93
CA TYR A 239 3.38 -9.75 -9.71
C TYR A 239 3.90 -10.91 -10.58
N ARG A 240 3.98 -12.12 -10.01
CA ARG A 240 4.38 -13.32 -10.76
C ARG A 240 3.40 -13.69 -11.89
N TYR A 241 2.12 -13.39 -11.72
CA TYR A 241 1.12 -13.53 -12.78
C TYR A 241 1.39 -12.56 -13.93
N LEU A 242 1.69 -11.29 -13.63
CA LEU A 242 2.06 -10.29 -14.64
C LEU A 242 3.35 -10.65 -15.38
N GLU A 243 4.29 -11.35 -14.74
CA GLU A 243 5.48 -11.91 -15.39
C GLU A 243 5.20 -13.19 -16.22
N GLY A 244 3.96 -13.69 -16.21
CA GLY A 244 3.58 -14.97 -16.83
C GLY A 244 4.06 -16.21 -16.08
N ALA A 245 4.68 -16.06 -14.91
CA ALA A 245 5.25 -17.12 -14.10
C ALA A 245 4.25 -17.78 -13.12
N ASN A 246 3.03 -17.26 -13.04
CA ASN A 246 1.95 -17.79 -12.21
C ASN A 246 0.60 -17.75 -12.96
N PRO A 247 0.44 -18.48 -14.09
CA PRO A 247 -0.71 -18.35 -14.98
C PRO A 247 -2.06 -18.74 -14.34
N ASP A 248 -2.05 -19.65 -13.37
CA ASP A 248 -3.27 -20.10 -12.67
C ASP A 248 -3.71 -19.12 -11.56
N TYR A 249 -2.97 -18.04 -11.34
CA TYR A 249 -3.24 -17.06 -10.30
C TYR A 249 -4.68 -16.56 -10.27
N PRO A 250 -5.33 -16.15 -11.39
CA PRO A 250 -6.68 -15.59 -11.36
C PRO A 250 -7.73 -16.54 -10.77
N LEU A 251 -7.63 -17.83 -11.06
CA LEU A 251 -8.54 -18.84 -10.50
C LEU A 251 -8.21 -19.10 -9.02
N ARG A 252 -6.93 -19.25 -8.69
CA ARG A 252 -6.49 -19.55 -7.32
C ARG A 252 -6.83 -18.44 -6.32
N ILE A 253 -6.68 -17.17 -6.71
CA ILE A 253 -7.01 -16.04 -5.83
C ILE A 253 -8.52 -15.89 -5.67
N LEU A 254 -9.31 -16.13 -6.72
CA LEU A 254 -10.77 -16.14 -6.63
C LEU A 254 -11.24 -17.22 -5.65
N GLU A 255 -10.72 -18.44 -5.76
CA GLU A 255 -11.03 -19.54 -4.83
C GLU A 255 -10.64 -19.20 -3.39
N ALA A 256 -9.43 -18.67 -3.17
CA ALA A 256 -8.94 -18.32 -1.84
C ALA A 256 -9.77 -17.22 -1.17
N GLN A 257 -10.09 -16.15 -1.90
CA GLN A 257 -10.90 -15.06 -1.34
C GLN A 257 -12.36 -15.45 -1.18
N TRP A 258 -12.94 -16.22 -2.10
CA TRP A 258 -14.29 -16.74 -1.92
C TRP A 258 -14.42 -17.63 -0.69
N ALA A 259 -13.45 -18.53 -0.47
CA ALA A 259 -13.42 -19.38 0.72
C ALA A 259 -13.35 -18.55 2.01
N GLU A 260 -12.57 -17.47 2.02
CA GLU A 260 -12.46 -16.60 3.20
C GLU A 260 -13.74 -15.78 3.44
N VAL A 261 -14.38 -15.26 2.38
CA VAL A 261 -15.71 -14.61 2.47
C VAL A 261 -16.73 -15.58 3.07
N ALA A 262 -16.83 -16.80 2.53
CA ALA A 262 -17.76 -17.81 3.01
C ALA A 262 -17.50 -18.19 4.47
N ARG A 263 -16.23 -18.41 4.84
CA ARG A 263 -15.82 -18.72 6.22
C ARG A 263 -16.23 -17.61 7.19
N ARG A 264 -16.07 -16.34 6.81
CA ARG A 264 -16.44 -15.21 7.68
C ARG A 264 -17.94 -14.98 7.76
N MET A 265 -18.66 -15.13 6.66
CA MET A 265 -20.12 -15.10 6.68
C MET A 265 -20.69 -16.20 7.59
N ASP A 266 -20.11 -17.40 7.53
CA ASP A 266 -20.48 -18.50 8.43
C ASP A 266 -20.19 -18.16 9.89
N ARG A 267 -19.02 -17.57 10.19
CA ARG A 267 -18.71 -17.07 11.53
C ARG A 267 -19.71 -16.03 12.00
N MET A 268 -20.06 -15.04 11.18
CA MET A 268 -21.05 -14.02 11.53
C MET A 268 -22.42 -14.64 11.83
N ALA A 269 -22.84 -15.65 11.06
CA ALA A 269 -24.13 -16.30 11.24
C ALA A 269 -24.19 -17.17 12.50
N HIS A 270 -23.05 -17.67 12.98
CA HIS A 270 -22.94 -18.58 14.12
C HIS A 270 -22.18 -17.98 15.30
N ASP A 271 -22.02 -16.66 15.35
CA ASP A 271 -21.34 -15.97 16.42
C ASP A 271 -22.19 -15.94 17.69
N ASN A 272 -21.90 -16.88 18.59
CA ASN A 272 -22.52 -17.00 19.90
C ASN A 272 -21.52 -16.66 21.02
N THR A 273 -20.44 -15.94 20.69
CA THR A 273 -19.43 -15.55 21.68
C THR A 273 -19.95 -14.43 22.57
N ASP A 274 -19.42 -14.32 23.79
CA ASP A 274 -19.87 -13.33 24.76
C ASP A 274 -19.45 -11.91 24.34
N PRO A 275 -20.39 -10.97 24.10
CA PRO A 275 -20.06 -9.60 23.71
C PRO A 275 -19.12 -8.87 24.68
N GLU A 276 -19.13 -9.22 25.96
CA GLU A 276 -18.23 -8.63 26.97
C GLU A 276 -16.76 -9.05 26.77
N THR A 277 -16.51 -10.09 25.97
CA THR A 277 -15.16 -10.57 25.64
C THR A 277 -14.63 -10.01 24.33
N TRP A 278 -15.44 -9.25 23.58
CA TRP A 278 -15.05 -8.76 22.27
C TRP A 278 -14.07 -7.60 22.37
N ASP A 279 -13.02 -7.69 21.55
CA ASP A 279 -12.09 -6.60 21.30
C ASP A 279 -12.11 -6.22 19.81
N VAL A 280 -11.17 -5.38 19.39
CA VAL A 280 -11.05 -4.97 18.00
C VAL A 280 -10.80 -6.14 17.03
N HIS A 281 -10.15 -7.22 17.49
CA HIS A 281 -9.81 -8.37 16.66
C HIS A 281 -11.04 -9.18 16.30
N HIS A 282 -12.02 -9.27 17.20
CA HIS A 282 -13.32 -9.89 16.91
C HIS A 282 -13.91 -9.36 15.59
N TRP A 283 -14.01 -8.03 15.46
CA TRP A 283 -14.59 -7.37 14.28
C TRP A 283 -13.71 -7.53 13.02
N GLN A 284 -12.38 -7.47 13.17
CA GLN A 284 -11.45 -7.71 12.07
C GLN A 284 -11.59 -9.14 11.51
N GLU A 285 -11.85 -10.09 12.39
CA GLU A 285 -11.90 -11.51 12.09
C GLU A 285 -13.17 -11.97 11.38
N ILE A 286 -14.27 -11.21 11.50
CA ILE A 286 -15.58 -11.52 10.91
C ILE A 286 -15.94 -10.65 9.70
N ASN A 287 -15.20 -9.57 9.40
CA ASN A 287 -15.46 -8.72 8.24
C ASN A 287 -15.34 -9.49 6.89
N PRO A 288 -16.45 -9.73 6.15
CA PRO A 288 -16.43 -10.54 4.94
C PRO A 288 -15.96 -9.76 3.70
N VAL A 289 -15.69 -8.46 3.81
CA VAL A 289 -15.29 -7.64 2.66
C VAL A 289 -13.84 -7.91 2.29
N HIS A 290 -13.63 -8.33 1.04
CA HIS A 290 -12.36 -8.55 0.37
C HIS A 290 -12.31 -7.79 -0.94
N THR A 291 -11.16 -7.19 -1.24
CA THR A 291 -10.98 -6.35 -2.43
C THR A 291 -9.75 -6.72 -3.24
N GLU A 292 -8.79 -7.47 -2.68
CA GLU A 292 -7.49 -7.72 -3.31
C GLU A 292 -7.61 -8.30 -4.74
N ALA A 293 -8.37 -9.39 -4.92
CA ALA A 293 -8.56 -10.01 -6.24
C ALA A 293 -9.25 -9.06 -7.22
N LEU A 294 -10.23 -8.30 -6.75
CA LEU A 294 -10.97 -7.34 -7.57
C LEU A 294 -10.04 -6.20 -8.03
N LEU A 295 -9.23 -5.64 -7.14
CA LEU A 295 -8.30 -4.58 -7.52
C LEU A 295 -7.22 -5.08 -8.50
N GLN A 296 -6.66 -6.25 -8.22
CA GLN A 296 -5.57 -6.81 -9.02
C GLN A 296 -6.04 -7.29 -10.39
N LEU A 297 -7.12 -8.07 -10.44
CA LEU A 297 -7.60 -8.68 -11.68
C LEU A 297 -8.59 -7.80 -12.43
N THR A 298 -9.43 -7.02 -11.76
CA THR A 298 -10.43 -6.20 -12.46
C THR A 298 -9.85 -4.82 -12.80
N CYS A 299 -9.05 -4.22 -11.92
CA CYS A 299 -8.57 -2.84 -12.09
C CYS A 299 -7.10 -2.74 -12.52
N GLY A 300 -6.29 -3.81 -12.38
CA GLY A 300 -4.88 -3.80 -12.74
C GLY A 300 -4.03 -2.94 -11.80
N GLY A 301 -4.24 -3.08 -10.49
CA GLY A 301 -3.43 -2.41 -9.47
C GLY A 301 -3.29 -3.23 -8.19
N PRO A 302 -2.25 -2.97 -7.38
CA PRO A 302 -2.08 -3.64 -6.10
C PRO A 302 -3.18 -3.24 -5.11
N GLN A 303 -3.31 -4.00 -4.02
CA GLN A 303 -4.10 -3.58 -2.87
C GLN A 303 -3.61 -2.23 -2.34
N ILE A 304 -4.53 -1.42 -1.81
CA ILE A 304 -4.16 -0.18 -1.11
C ILE A 304 -3.23 -0.46 0.06
N ILE A 305 -2.29 0.45 0.30
CA ILE A 305 -1.47 0.37 1.51
C ILE A 305 -2.36 0.71 2.72
N TYR A 306 -2.56 -0.26 3.63
CA TYR A 306 -3.59 -0.23 4.67
C TYR A 306 -3.65 1.07 5.51
N HIS A 307 -2.51 1.61 5.95
CA HIS A 307 -2.46 2.79 6.83
C HIS A 307 -2.53 4.14 6.10
N GLY A 308 -3.32 4.24 5.03
CA GLY A 308 -3.61 5.52 4.35
C GLY A 308 -3.06 5.68 2.93
N GLY A 309 -2.73 4.58 2.26
CA GLY A 309 -2.42 4.60 0.83
C GLY A 309 -3.67 4.85 -0.03
N LEU A 310 -3.51 5.67 -1.06
CA LEU A 310 -4.56 5.88 -2.06
C LEU A 310 -4.64 4.71 -3.04
N LEU A 311 -5.78 4.58 -3.71
CA LEU A 311 -5.97 3.58 -4.75
C LEU A 311 -5.20 3.96 -6.02
N HIS A 312 -4.32 3.07 -6.48
CA HIS A 312 -3.65 3.20 -7.77
C HIS A 312 -3.96 1.97 -8.62
N VAL A 313 -4.64 2.18 -9.75
CA VAL A 313 -5.08 1.12 -10.68
C VAL A 313 -4.89 1.59 -12.12
N ARG A 314 -4.78 0.66 -13.07
CA ARG A 314 -4.69 1.03 -14.50
C ARG A 314 -6.04 1.45 -15.07
N VAL A 315 -7.12 0.79 -14.63
CA VAL A 315 -8.47 1.04 -15.12
C VAL A 315 -9.52 1.05 -14.02
N ARG A 316 -10.59 1.82 -14.22
CA ARG A 316 -11.78 1.88 -13.36
C ARG A 316 -13.05 1.92 -14.23
N TYR A 317 -14.17 1.41 -13.74
CA TYR A 317 -15.39 1.22 -14.53
C TYR A 317 -16.56 2.04 -14.03
N PHE A 318 -17.45 2.42 -14.95
CA PHE A 318 -18.73 3.06 -14.65
C PHE A 318 -19.83 2.47 -15.54
N ASP A 319 -20.94 2.09 -14.93
CA ASP A 319 -22.14 1.57 -15.59
C ASP A 319 -22.95 2.74 -16.15
N LEU A 320 -23.05 2.82 -17.48
CA LEU A 320 -23.75 3.92 -18.17
C LEU A 320 -25.28 3.80 -18.07
N ASP A 321 -25.79 2.57 -17.94
CA ASP A 321 -27.22 2.31 -17.87
C ASP A 321 -27.76 2.61 -16.47
N ALA A 322 -27.05 2.15 -15.44
CA ALA A 322 -27.40 2.41 -14.04
C ALA A 322 -26.83 3.73 -13.48
N ARG A 323 -25.96 4.42 -14.23
CA ARG A 323 -25.28 5.67 -13.85
C ARG A 323 -24.60 5.58 -12.49
N ARG A 324 -23.74 4.57 -12.32
CA ARG A 324 -23.01 4.32 -11.06
C ARG A 324 -21.58 3.85 -11.31
N PRO A 325 -20.68 4.03 -10.33
CA PRO A 325 -19.39 3.34 -10.33
C PRO A 325 -19.54 1.81 -10.37
N GLY A 326 -18.56 1.17 -10.99
CA GLY A 326 -18.43 -0.28 -11.09
C GLY A 326 -18.88 -0.83 -12.44
N LEU A 327 -18.66 -2.13 -12.62
CA LEU A 327 -19.08 -2.86 -13.82
C LEU A 327 -20.62 -2.97 -13.88
N PRO A 328 -21.21 -2.99 -15.09
CA PRO A 328 -22.61 -3.36 -15.26
C PRO A 328 -22.89 -4.79 -14.77
N PRO A 329 -24.16 -5.12 -14.45
CA PRO A 329 -24.54 -6.50 -14.15
C PRO A 329 -24.10 -7.48 -15.25
N ASP A 330 -23.73 -8.69 -14.86
CA ASP A 330 -23.27 -9.77 -15.75
C ASP A 330 -21.95 -9.50 -16.48
N VAL A 331 -21.26 -8.39 -16.20
CA VAL A 331 -19.96 -8.09 -16.83
C VAL A 331 -18.82 -8.51 -15.92
N GLY A 332 -17.89 -9.29 -16.47
CA GLY A 332 -16.58 -9.56 -15.88
C GLY A 332 -15.48 -8.77 -16.59
N ALA A 333 -14.43 -8.41 -15.85
CA ALA A 333 -13.22 -7.82 -16.40
C ALA A 333 -11.97 -8.50 -15.82
N LEU A 334 -10.95 -8.68 -16.67
CA LEU A 334 -9.68 -9.30 -16.33
C LEU A 334 -8.52 -8.51 -16.96
N VAL A 335 -7.60 -8.05 -16.13
CA VAL A 335 -6.31 -7.48 -16.50
C VAL A 335 -5.27 -8.59 -16.42
N ASP A 336 -4.75 -9.00 -17.58
CA ASP A 336 -3.78 -10.10 -17.69
C ASP A 336 -2.34 -9.65 -17.90
N ALA A 337 -2.11 -8.40 -18.32
CA ALA A 337 -0.79 -7.83 -18.48
C ALA A 337 -0.83 -6.31 -18.31
N LEU A 338 0.27 -5.73 -17.84
CA LEU A 338 0.48 -4.28 -17.83
C LEU A 338 1.97 -3.97 -17.90
N ASP A 339 2.29 -2.78 -18.40
CA ASP A 339 3.63 -2.21 -18.38
C ASP A 339 3.54 -0.68 -18.13
N ALA A 340 4.61 0.05 -18.49
CA ALA A 340 4.68 1.49 -18.34
C ALA A 340 3.77 2.27 -19.31
N GLU A 341 3.46 1.67 -20.46
CA GLU A 341 2.81 2.30 -21.61
C GLU A 341 1.47 1.64 -21.97
N SER A 342 1.14 0.46 -21.43
CA SER A 342 -0.08 -0.25 -21.79
C SER A 342 -0.67 -1.14 -20.70
N VAL A 343 -1.94 -1.53 -20.89
CA VAL A 343 -2.63 -2.58 -20.12
C VAL A 343 -3.41 -3.49 -21.08
N SER A 344 -3.39 -4.80 -20.83
CA SER A 344 -4.26 -5.78 -21.48
C SER A 344 -5.51 -5.97 -20.64
N LEU A 345 -6.67 -5.86 -21.27
CA LEU A 345 -7.98 -5.93 -20.62
C LEU A 345 -8.92 -6.86 -21.40
N THR A 346 -9.41 -7.90 -20.74
CA THR A 346 -10.49 -8.74 -21.25
C THR A 346 -11.80 -8.35 -20.56
N LEU A 347 -12.83 -8.06 -21.34
CA LEU A 347 -14.19 -7.81 -20.88
C LEU A 347 -15.11 -8.92 -21.39
N SER A 348 -16.02 -9.39 -20.54
CA SER A 348 -16.99 -10.44 -20.90
C SER A 348 -18.38 -10.06 -20.41
N ASN A 349 -19.37 -10.11 -21.29
CA ASN A 349 -20.78 -9.97 -20.95
C ASN A 349 -21.41 -11.37 -20.88
N ALA A 350 -21.65 -11.87 -19.67
CA ALA A 350 -22.28 -13.16 -19.43
C ALA A 350 -23.80 -13.16 -19.68
N SER A 351 -24.41 -12.00 -19.91
CA SER A 351 -25.83 -11.92 -20.21
C SER A 351 -26.12 -12.49 -21.61
N PRO A 352 -27.04 -13.46 -21.76
CA PRO A 352 -27.42 -13.98 -23.07
C PRO A 352 -28.42 -13.09 -23.80
N LEU A 353 -29.00 -12.09 -23.13
CA LEU A 353 -30.11 -11.28 -23.65
C LEU A 353 -29.81 -9.79 -23.68
N HIS A 354 -29.01 -9.29 -22.74
CA HIS A 354 -28.87 -7.85 -22.55
C HIS A 354 -27.51 -7.35 -23.02
N LEU A 355 -27.56 -6.33 -23.86
CA LEU A 355 -26.40 -5.50 -24.18
C LEU A 355 -26.02 -4.68 -22.93
N ARG A 356 -24.72 -4.45 -22.74
CA ARG A 356 -24.18 -3.68 -21.61
C ARG A 356 -23.33 -2.51 -22.10
N ARG A 357 -23.52 -1.33 -21.51
CA ARG A 357 -22.74 -0.12 -21.80
C ARG A 357 -21.97 0.32 -20.57
N MET A 358 -20.70 0.63 -20.75
CA MET A 358 -19.85 1.12 -19.65
C MET A 358 -18.83 2.13 -20.14
N VAL A 359 -18.28 2.90 -19.21
CA VAL A 359 -17.05 3.66 -19.39
C VAL A 359 -15.92 2.92 -18.69
N VAL A 360 -14.82 2.74 -19.42
CA VAL A 360 -13.51 2.40 -18.85
C VAL A 360 -12.73 3.71 -18.69
N GLN A 361 -12.33 4.03 -17.47
CA GLN A 361 -11.52 5.20 -17.13
C GLN A 361 -10.06 4.78 -16.97
N ALA A 362 -9.15 5.59 -17.51
CA ALA A 362 -7.70 5.44 -17.35
C ALA A 362 -7.27 5.98 -15.97
N GLY A 363 -6.88 5.09 -15.06
CA GLY A 363 -6.51 5.45 -13.68
C GLY A 363 -7.70 5.50 -12.70
N ALA A 364 -7.38 5.48 -11.41
CA ALA A 364 -8.38 5.53 -10.33
C ALA A 364 -9.14 6.87 -10.29
N PHE A 365 -8.42 7.95 -10.66
CA PHE A 365 -8.79 9.37 -10.55
C PHE A 365 -8.72 10.08 -11.91
N GLY A 366 -8.66 9.34 -13.02
CA GLY A 366 -8.55 9.89 -14.37
C GLY A 366 -7.18 10.51 -14.68
N GLU A 367 -6.15 10.13 -13.91
CA GLU A 367 -4.77 10.65 -13.98
C GLU A 367 -4.00 10.16 -15.21
N HIS A 368 -4.53 9.18 -15.93
CA HIS A 368 -3.96 8.65 -17.18
C HIS A 368 -4.79 9.08 -18.39
N THR A 369 -4.22 8.95 -19.58
CA THR A 369 -4.92 9.10 -20.87
C THR A 369 -4.69 7.87 -21.71
N PHE A 370 -5.74 7.22 -22.21
CA PHE A 370 -5.59 6.22 -23.27
C PHE A 370 -5.20 6.92 -24.56
N THR A 371 -4.14 6.46 -25.22
CA THR A 371 -3.72 6.96 -26.53
C THR A 371 -4.42 6.20 -27.64
N THR A 372 -4.33 4.87 -27.58
CA THR A 372 -4.85 3.95 -28.59
C THR A 372 -5.50 2.75 -27.91
N VAL A 373 -6.55 2.22 -28.54
CA VAL A 373 -7.14 0.93 -28.20
C VAL A 373 -6.95 -0.02 -29.38
N THR A 374 -6.45 -1.22 -29.11
CA THR A 374 -6.35 -2.29 -30.10
C THR A 374 -7.23 -3.45 -29.65
N ASP A 375 -8.28 -3.74 -30.41
CA ASP A 375 -9.06 -4.97 -30.26
C ASP A 375 -8.25 -6.14 -30.81
N VAL A 376 -7.91 -7.09 -29.94
CA VAL A 376 -7.14 -8.31 -30.25
C VAL A 376 -7.98 -9.58 -30.04
N THR A 377 -9.30 -9.47 -30.01
CA THR A 377 -10.23 -10.60 -29.81
C THR A 377 -10.18 -11.57 -31.00
N GLY A 378 -10.13 -11.04 -32.22
CA GLY A 378 -10.09 -11.82 -33.46
C GLY A 378 -8.68 -12.01 -34.01
N GLU A 379 -8.56 -12.73 -35.13
CA GLU A 379 -7.27 -13.00 -35.80
C GLU A 379 -6.57 -11.74 -36.33
N ARG A 380 -7.34 -10.67 -36.59
CA ARG A 380 -6.82 -9.41 -37.12
C ARG A 380 -7.06 -8.30 -36.11
N PRO A 381 -6.00 -7.77 -35.49
CA PRO A 381 -6.11 -6.64 -34.58
C PRO A 381 -6.67 -5.40 -35.27
N VAL A 382 -7.55 -4.67 -34.59
CA VAL A 382 -8.08 -3.39 -35.06
C VAL A 382 -7.73 -2.29 -34.08
N THR A 383 -6.93 -1.31 -34.52
CA THR A 383 -6.49 -0.20 -33.68
C THR A 383 -7.29 1.07 -33.97
N GLN A 384 -7.63 1.81 -32.92
CA GLN A 384 -8.31 3.09 -32.98
C GLN A 384 -7.64 4.08 -32.02
N ASP A 385 -7.55 5.34 -32.45
CA ASP A 385 -7.12 6.44 -31.58
C ASP A 385 -8.22 6.77 -30.57
N VAL A 386 -7.83 6.98 -29.31
CA VAL A 386 -8.74 7.35 -28.21
C VAL A 386 -8.43 8.77 -27.74
N ASN A 387 -7.16 9.02 -27.38
CA ASN A 387 -6.66 10.29 -26.87
C ASN A 387 -7.55 10.93 -25.78
N ASN A 388 -8.09 10.09 -24.89
CA ASN A 388 -9.03 10.49 -23.84
C ASN A 388 -8.80 9.65 -22.57
N ARG A 389 -9.16 10.18 -21.40
CA ARG A 389 -9.13 9.46 -20.12
C ARG A 389 -10.30 8.46 -19.99
N HIS A 390 -11.30 8.55 -20.86
CA HIS A 390 -12.49 7.70 -20.87
C HIS A 390 -12.61 6.98 -22.22
N LEU A 391 -12.95 5.69 -22.15
CA LEU A 391 -13.29 4.84 -23.29
C LEU A 391 -14.67 4.26 -23.06
N GLU A 392 -15.63 4.60 -23.92
CA GLU A 392 -16.95 3.97 -23.91
C GLU A 392 -16.90 2.60 -24.58
N VAL A 393 -17.43 1.59 -23.92
CA VAL A 393 -17.49 0.21 -24.41
C VAL A 393 -18.94 -0.26 -24.39
N THR A 394 -19.37 -0.80 -25.54
CA THR A 394 -20.66 -1.49 -25.67
C THR A 394 -20.41 -2.97 -25.94
N LEU A 395 -20.90 -3.83 -25.05
CA LEU A 395 -20.78 -5.28 -25.17
C LEU A 395 -22.14 -5.88 -25.56
N ALA A 396 -22.17 -6.55 -26.71
CA ALA A 396 -23.33 -7.35 -27.10
C ALA A 396 -23.57 -8.52 -26.11
N PRO A 397 -24.77 -9.11 -26.08
CA PRO A 397 -25.04 -10.30 -25.29
C PRO A 397 -24.05 -11.43 -25.61
N GLY A 398 -23.48 -12.06 -24.59
CA GLY A 398 -22.50 -13.16 -24.72
C GLY A 398 -21.14 -12.76 -25.31
N ALA A 399 -20.88 -11.47 -25.52
CA ALA A 399 -19.64 -11.02 -26.14
C ALA A 399 -18.46 -11.06 -25.18
N VAL A 400 -17.29 -11.44 -25.72
CA VAL A 400 -15.98 -11.29 -25.08
C VAL A 400 -15.15 -10.35 -25.94
N LEU A 401 -14.45 -9.42 -25.31
CA LEU A 401 -13.60 -8.42 -25.96
C LEU A 401 -12.25 -8.40 -25.25
N LYS A 402 -11.16 -8.65 -25.98
CA LYS A 402 -9.79 -8.49 -25.48
C LYS A 402 -9.16 -7.26 -26.12
N LEU A 403 -8.73 -6.33 -25.28
CA LEU A 403 -8.18 -5.03 -25.65
C LEU A 403 -6.75 -4.90 -25.16
N LYS A 404 -5.87 -4.36 -26.01
CA LYS A 404 -4.65 -3.69 -25.57
C LYS A 404 -4.92 -2.19 -25.55
N LEU A 405 -4.74 -1.56 -24.38
CA LEU A 405 -4.96 -0.14 -24.17
C LEU A 405 -3.60 0.52 -23.94
N ASP A 406 -3.09 1.24 -24.92
CA ASP A 406 -1.89 2.05 -24.74
C ASP A 406 -2.27 3.37 -24.05
N MET A 407 -1.36 3.90 -23.23
CA MET A 407 -1.64 5.02 -22.34
C MET A 407 -0.42 5.88 -22.03
N ARG A 408 -0.69 7.15 -21.75
CA ARG A 408 0.24 8.04 -21.05
C ARG A 408 -0.19 8.13 -19.58
N ARG A 409 0.68 7.68 -18.69
CA ARG A 409 0.41 7.68 -17.24
C ARG A 409 0.74 9.02 -16.61
N TYR A 410 0.03 9.33 -15.53
CA TYR A 410 0.14 10.55 -14.70
C TYR A 410 0.26 11.85 -15.49
N CYS A 411 -0.45 11.97 -16.61
CA CYS A 411 -0.40 13.13 -17.49
C CYS A 411 -1.55 14.12 -17.27
N ASN A 412 -2.56 13.72 -16.50
CA ASN A 412 -3.73 14.53 -16.20
C ASN A 412 -3.76 14.95 -14.74
N ARG A 413 -4.46 16.04 -14.46
CA ARG A 413 -4.83 16.41 -13.10
C ARG A 413 -5.77 15.33 -12.52
N PRO A 414 -5.40 14.66 -11.41
CA PRO A 414 -6.26 13.65 -10.79
C PRO A 414 -7.46 14.33 -10.11
N THR A 415 -8.63 13.69 -10.12
CA THR A 415 -9.88 14.22 -9.57
C THR A 415 -10.84 13.11 -9.14
N TYR A 416 -11.81 13.45 -8.29
CA TYR A 416 -12.97 12.60 -7.99
C TYR A 416 -14.14 12.73 -8.98
N GLU A 417 -14.03 13.60 -9.97
CA GLU A 417 -15.03 13.75 -11.03
C GLU A 417 -15.27 12.41 -11.74
N GLN A 418 -16.55 12.05 -11.89
CA GLN A 418 -16.97 10.81 -12.50
C GLN A 418 -17.59 11.08 -13.88
N PRO A 419 -17.47 10.16 -14.85
CA PRO A 419 -18.01 10.34 -16.20
C PRO A 419 -19.51 10.07 -16.34
N VAL A 420 -20.26 9.88 -15.25
CA VAL A 420 -21.67 9.41 -15.24
C VAL A 420 -22.62 10.23 -14.39
#